data_AF-A0A2T2R287-F1
#
_entry.id   AF-A0A2T2R287-F1
#
_cell.length_a   1.000
_cell.length_b   1.000
_cell.length_c   1.000
_cell.angle_alpha   90.00
_cell.angle_beta   90.00
_cell.angle_gamma   90.00
#
_symmetry.space_group_name_H-M   'P 1'
#
loop_
_entity.id
_entity.type
_entity.pdbx_description
1 polymer ?
#
loop_
_entity_poly.entity_id
_entity_poly.type
_entity_poly.pdbx_seq_one_letter_code
_entity_poly.pdbx_strand_id
1 'polypeptide(L)' 'MKKRTKIVCTIGPASEDKQTLSKMVEAGMNVAR' A
#
# COMPACT_ATOMS: atom_id res chain seq x y z
N MET A 1 1.62 -11.27 17.10
CA MET A 1 0.31 -10.58 17.20
C MET A 1 0.12 -9.72 15.95
N LYS A 2 -0.95 -9.89 15.16
CA LYS A 2 -1.16 -9.11 13.92
C LYS A 2 -1.68 -7.69 14.26
N LYS A 3 -1.22 -6.66 13.54
CA LYS A 3 -1.78 -5.30 13.66
C LYS A 3 -3.28 -5.35 13.32
N ARG A 4 -4.10 -4.73 14.18
CA ARG A 4 -5.56 -4.65 13.96
C ARG A 4 -5.94 -3.49 13.03
N THR A 5 -5.23 -2.37 13.12
CA THR A 5 -5.41 -1.21 12.27
C THR A 5 -4.99 -1.50 10.84
N LYS A 6 -5.82 -1.09 9.88
CA LYS A 6 -5.56 -1.21 8.44
C LYS A 6 -4.96 0.08 7.89
N ILE A 7 -4.08 -0.06 6.91
CA ILE A 7 -3.44 1.05 6.20
C ILE A 7 -4.09 1.17 4.82
N VAL A 8 -4.69 2.34 4.56
CA VAL A 8 -5.27 2.71 3.27
C VAL A 8 -4.34 3.72 2.61
N CYS A 9 -3.95 3.49 1.36
CA CYS A 9 -3.12 4.40 0.58
C CYS A 9 -3.86 4.82 -0.70
N THR A 10 -3.85 6.12 -1.01
CA THR A 10 -4.40 6.62 -2.27
C THR A 10 -3.37 6.44 -3.37
N ILE A 11 -3.74 5.82 -4.49
CA ILE A 11 -2.89 5.64 -5.65
C ILE A 11 -2.99 6.86 -6.57
N GLY A 12 -1.85 7.27 -7.12
CA GLY A 12 -1.76 8.35 -8.09
C GLY A 12 -0.47 8.24 -8.90
N PRO A 13 -0.10 9.28 -9.67
CA PRO A 13 1.05 9.23 -10.57
C PRO A 13 2.38 8.86 -9.90
N ALA A 14 2.52 9.15 -8.61
CA ALA A 14 3.71 8.79 -7.83
C ALA A 14 3.75 7.32 -7.37
N SER A 15 2.70 6.54 -7.62
CA SER A 15 2.52 5.20 -7.04
C SER A 15 1.81 4.22 -7.99
N GLU A 16 1.64 4.57 -9.26
CA GLU A 16 0.94 3.75 -10.25
C GLU A 16 1.80 2.65 -10.87
N ASP A 17 3.12 2.76 -10.75
CA ASP A 17 4.02 1.76 -11.29
C ASP A 17 4.05 0.50 -10.41
N LYS A 18 4.25 -0.64 -11.07
CA LYS A 18 4.20 -1.96 -10.43
C LYS A 18 5.27 -2.12 -9.34
N GLN A 19 6.44 -1.51 -9.49
CA GLN A 19 7.52 -1.66 -8.51
C GLN A 19 7.16 -0.93 -7.20
N THR A 20 6.60 0.27 -7.31
CA THR A 20 6.14 1.05 -6.17
C THR A 20 4.98 0.36 -5.45
N LEU A 21 3.99 -0.16 -6.18
CA LEU A 21 2.89 -0.92 -5.59
C LEU A 21 3.37 -2.15 -4.81
N SER A 22 4.32 -2.92 -5.35
CA SER A 22 4.91 -4.06 -4.64
C SER A 22 5.57 -3.64 -3.33
N LYS A 23 6.37 -2.57 -3.36
CA LYS A 23 7.02 -2.01 -2.15
C LYS A 23 5.99 -1.55 -1.11
N MET A 24 4.88 -0.97 -1.53
CA MET A 24 3.81 -0.53 -0.63
C MET A 24 3.11 -1.69 0.06
N VAL A 25 2.86 -2.79 -0.65
CA VAL A 25 2.28 -4.02 -0.06
C VAL A 25 3.24 -4.64 0.95
N GLU A 26 4.52 -4.74 0.62
CA GLU A 26 5.57 -5.23 1.54
C GLU A 26 5.72 -4.34 2.77
N ALA A 27 5.57 -3.03 2.62
CA ALA A 27 5.56 -2.06 3.72
C ALA A 27 4.28 -2.13 4.59
N GLY A 28 3.24 -2.84 4.14
CA GLY A 28 2.04 -3.11 4.93
C GLY A 28 0.77 -2.39 4.48
N MET A 29 0.72 -1.84 3.26
CA MET A 29 -0.51 -1.37 2.64
C MET A 29 -1.57 -2.49 2.63
N ASN A 30 -2.79 -2.18 3.05
CA ASN A 30 -3.88 -3.17 3.09
C ASN A 30 -4.97 -2.90 2.07
N VAL A 31 -5.24 -1.62 1.77
CA VAL A 31 -6.26 -1.20 0.82
C VAL A 31 -5.68 -0.08 -0.04
N ALA A 32 -5.83 -0.20 -1.36
CA ALA A 32 -5.60 0.88 -2.29
C ALA A 32 -6.91 1.66 -2.49
N ARG A 33 -6.83 2.99 -2.41
CA ARG A 33 -7.90 3.92 -2.76
C ARG A 33 -7.57 4.59 -4.08
#